data_AF-A0A6J1WAC1-F1
#
_entry.id   AF-A0A6J1WAC1-F1
#
_cell.length_a   1.000
_cell.length_b   1.000
_cell.length_c   1.000
_cell.angle_alpha   90.00
_cell.angle_beta   90.00
_cell.angle_gamma   90.00
#
_symmetry.space_group_name_H-M   'P 1'
#
loop_
_entity.id
_entity.type
_entity.pdbx_description
1 polymer ?
#
loop_
_entity_poly.entity_id
_entity_poly.type
_entity_poly.pdbx_seq_one_letter_code
_entity_poly.pdbx_strand_id
1 'polypeptide(L)'
;VVLNKDISKTQKVHFFTSEILNHIASLYRWNGITDVSTVDVKASQECEEPGKLLVRELVHKFLMNLCCSLKHGINFYDPSLGTSGRGGNLVLLRFLLSLKTAVEDEMVANLMVHIFKVCPDLLNRYFKESHYSFVPRLKSAWLDNMKLLRK
;
A
#
# COMPACT_ATOMS: atom_id res chain seq x y z
N VAL A 1 -0.46 -10.51 -17.65
CA VAL A 1 -1.81 -10.10 -17.20
C VAL A 1 -1.98 -8.58 -17.21
N VAL A 2 -1.21 -7.79 -16.44
CA VAL A 2 -1.41 -6.33 -16.32
C VAL A 2 -1.27 -5.58 -17.66
N LEU A 3 -0.23 -5.86 -18.43
CA LEU A 3 0.03 -5.21 -19.73
C LEU A 3 -0.75 -5.83 -20.90
N ASN A 4 -1.47 -6.93 -20.66
CA ASN A 4 -2.24 -7.58 -21.72
C ASN A 4 -3.42 -6.67 -22.12
N LYS A 5 -3.52 -6.38 -23.42
CA LYS A 5 -4.56 -5.54 -24.03
C LYS A 5 -5.88 -6.29 -24.22
N ASP A 6 -5.83 -7.62 -24.32
CA ASP A 6 -7.01 -8.47 -24.51
C ASP A 6 -7.83 -8.62 -23.22
N ILE A 7 -7.23 -8.28 -22.07
CA ILE A 7 -7.90 -8.29 -20.78
C ILE A 7 -8.40 -6.88 -20.47
N SER A 8 -9.71 -6.73 -20.37
CA SER A 8 -10.36 -5.47 -20.02
C SER A 8 -9.99 -5.02 -18.60
N LYS A 9 -10.10 -3.72 -18.33
CA LYS A 9 -9.85 -3.16 -17.00
C LYS A 9 -10.80 -3.75 -15.95
N THR A 10 -12.06 -3.96 -16.30
CA THR A 10 -13.06 -4.57 -15.41
C THR A 10 -12.66 -5.99 -15.02
N GLN A 11 -12.20 -6.81 -15.97
CA GLN A 11 -11.68 -8.15 -15.66
C GLN A 11 -10.45 -8.10 -14.74
N LYS A 12 -9.55 -7.12 -14.93
CA LYS A 12 -8.41 -6.92 -14.03
C LYS A 12 -8.86 -6.53 -12.61
N VAL A 13 -9.86 -5.66 -12.47
CA VAL A 13 -10.41 -5.27 -11.16
C VAL A 13 -11.05 -6.49 -10.46
N HIS A 14 -11.74 -7.36 -11.19
CA HIS A 14 -12.29 -8.59 -10.63
C HIS A 14 -11.22 -9.62 -10.26
N PHE A 15 -10.14 -9.70 -11.03
CA PHE A 15 -9.04 -10.62 -10.75
C PHE A 15 -8.16 -10.13 -9.58
N PHE A 16 -7.76 -8.87 -9.58
CA PHE A 16 -6.89 -8.29 -8.55
C PHE A 16 -7.72 -7.73 -7.40
N THR A 17 -8.33 -8.63 -6.61
CA THR A 17 -9.08 -8.23 -5.42
C THR A 17 -8.15 -7.65 -4.34
N SER A 18 -8.72 -7.00 -3.32
CA SER A 18 -7.96 -6.47 -2.18
C SER A 18 -7.11 -7.54 -1.50
N GLU A 19 -7.62 -8.76 -1.40
CA GLU A 19 -6.94 -9.88 -0.76
C GLU A 19 -5.69 -10.26 -1.57
N ILE A 20 -5.81 -10.40 -2.89
CA ILE A 20 -4.68 -10.70 -3.77
C ILE A 20 -3.64 -9.59 -3.72
N LEU A 21 -4.06 -8.33 -3.73
CA LEU A 21 -3.14 -7.19 -3.58
C LEU A 21 -2.42 -7.23 -2.23
N ASN A 22 -3.10 -7.59 -1.14
CA ASN A 22 -2.50 -7.75 0.19
C ASN A 22 -1.48 -8.89 0.22
N HIS A 23 -1.79 -10.03 -0.41
CA HIS A 23 -0.85 -11.14 -0.54
C HIS A 23 0.43 -10.71 -1.27
N ILE A 24 0.27 -9.97 -2.37
CA ILE A 24 1.41 -9.43 -3.14
C ILE A 24 2.19 -8.40 -2.30
N ALA A 25 1.49 -7.49 -1.60
CA ALA A 25 2.14 -6.50 -0.75
C ALA A 25 2.83 -7.12 0.48
N SER A 26 2.40 -8.29 0.95
CA SER A 26 3.10 -8.99 2.04
C SER A 26 4.56 -9.31 1.70
N LEU A 27 4.88 -9.43 0.40
CA LEU A 27 6.23 -9.63 -0.10
C LEU A 27 7.17 -8.43 0.13
N TYR A 28 6.66 -7.24 0.50
CA TYR A 28 7.54 -6.17 1.01
C TYR A 28 8.33 -6.64 2.25
N ARG A 29 7.74 -7.52 3.06
CA ARG A 29 8.36 -8.07 4.27
C ARG A 29 8.88 -9.49 4.07
N TRP A 30 9.15 -9.89 2.82
CA TRP A 30 9.64 -11.23 2.53
C TRP A 30 11.03 -11.43 3.15
N ASN A 31 11.13 -12.44 4.03
CA ASN A 31 12.33 -12.73 4.80
C ASN A 31 13.19 -13.86 4.20
N GLY A 32 13.00 -14.20 2.92
CA GLY A 32 13.97 -15.02 2.19
C GLY A 32 13.84 -16.55 2.27
N ILE A 33 12.72 -17.11 2.73
CA ILE A 33 12.55 -18.57 2.82
C ILE A 33 11.78 -19.11 1.61
N THR A 34 12.45 -19.96 0.84
CA THR A 34 11.91 -20.87 -0.17
C THR A 34 11.25 -22.07 0.50
N ASP A 35 10.15 -22.58 -0.06
CA ASP A 35 9.43 -23.80 0.36
C ASP A 35 10.24 -25.13 0.16
N VAL A 36 11.54 -25.12 0.42
CA VAL A 36 12.38 -26.32 0.43
C VAL A 36 13.00 -26.42 1.82
N SER A 37 12.56 -27.44 2.58
CA SER A 37 13.14 -27.83 3.86
C SER A 37 14.62 -28.20 3.68
N THR A 38 15.51 -27.23 3.80
CA THR A 38 16.93 -27.50 4.01
C THR A 38 17.13 -27.62 5.51
N VAL A 39 16.96 -28.86 5.98
CA VAL A 39 17.60 -29.32 7.20
C VAL A 39 19.09 -28.96 7.04
N ASP A 40 19.62 -28.15 7.94
CA ASP A 40 21.02 -27.71 8.02
C ASP A 40 21.53 -26.66 7.01
N VAL A 41 21.18 -25.39 7.23
CA VAL A 41 22.16 -24.29 7.02
C VAL A 41 22.02 -23.26 8.14
N LYS A 42 22.92 -23.34 9.12
CA LYS A 42 23.15 -22.26 10.08
C LYS A 42 23.75 -21.07 9.32
N ALA A 43 23.12 -19.91 9.51
CA ALA A 43 23.69 -18.56 9.41
C ALA A 43 24.52 -18.23 8.16
N SER A 44 23.90 -17.49 7.24
CA SER A 44 24.63 -16.63 6.30
C SER A 44 23.86 -15.32 6.14
N GLN A 45 23.81 -14.55 7.23
CA GLN A 45 23.06 -13.29 7.36
C GLN A 45 23.59 -12.14 6.48
N GLU A 46 24.68 -12.33 5.74
CA GLU A 46 25.32 -11.28 4.92
C GLU A 46 25.09 -11.44 3.40
N CYS A 47 24.56 -12.59 2.94
CA CYS A 47 24.30 -12.84 1.51
C CYS A 47 22.82 -12.73 1.12
N GLU A 48 21.92 -12.56 2.11
CA GLU A 48 20.46 -12.56 1.91
C GLU A 48 19.89 -11.20 1.42
N GLU A 49 20.62 -10.12 1.62
CA GLU A 49 20.14 -8.76 1.37
C GLU A 49 19.85 -8.42 -0.10
N PRO A 50 20.67 -8.82 -1.11
CA PRO A 50 20.37 -8.47 -2.50
C PRO A 50 19.10 -9.14 -3.02
N GLY A 51 18.82 -10.38 -2.61
CA GLY A 51 17.62 -11.10 -3.01
C GLY A 51 16.34 -10.49 -2.43
N LYS A 52 16.38 -10.13 -1.14
CA LYS A 52 15.26 -9.44 -0.47
C LYS A 52 14.95 -8.10 -1.12
N LEU A 53 15.98 -7.29 -1.39
CA LEU A 53 15.83 -6.00 -2.06
C LEU A 53 15.25 -6.17 -3.47
N LEU A 54 15.73 -7.15 -4.23
CA LEU A 54 15.22 -7.42 -5.58
C LEU A 54 13.73 -7.80 -5.57
N VAL A 55 13.30 -8.66 -4.65
CA VAL A 55 11.87 -9.00 -4.51
C VAL A 55 11.06 -7.77 -4.13
N ARG A 56 11.54 -6.95 -3.19
CA ARG A 56 10.88 -5.69 -2.80
C ARG A 56 10.73 -4.74 -3.98
N GLU A 57 11.76 -4.56 -4.79
CA GLU A 57 11.74 -3.72 -5.99
C GLU A 57 10.78 -4.25 -7.06
N LEU A 58 10.78 -5.56 -7.32
CA LEU A 58 9.87 -6.18 -8.28
C LEU A 58 8.42 -6.04 -7.85
N VAL A 59 8.13 -6.29 -6.58
CA VAL A 59 6.79 -6.14 -6.00
C VAL A 59 6.35 -4.68 -6.08
N HIS A 60 7.23 -3.75 -5.71
CA HIS A 60 6.94 -2.33 -5.78
C HIS A 60 6.64 -1.88 -7.20
N LYS A 61 7.51 -2.23 -8.17
CA LYS A 61 7.31 -1.92 -9.59
C LYS A 61 6.03 -2.53 -10.13
N PHE A 62 5.71 -3.76 -9.73
CA PHE A 62 4.47 -4.42 -10.13
C PHE A 62 3.24 -3.66 -9.60
N LEU A 63 3.20 -3.37 -8.29
CA LEU A 63 2.09 -2.65 -7.66
C LEU A 63 1.95 -1.22 -8.20
N MET A 64 3.06 -0.53 -8.48
CA MET A 64 3.04 0.78 -9.14
C MET A 64 2.39 0.71 -10.52
N ASN A 65 2.76 -0.27 -11.35
CA ASN A 65 2.14 -0.44 -12.67
C ASN A 65 0.67 -0.83 -12.58
N LEU A 66 0.30 -1.66 -11.61
CA LEU A 66 -1.06 -2.15 -11.44
C LEU A 66 -2.00 -1.09 -10.86
N CYS A 67 -1.58 -0.42 -9.78
CA CYS A 67 -2.45 0.48 -9.00
C CYS A 67 -2.40 1.93 -9.47
N CYS A 68 -1.30 2.38 -10.11
CA CYS A 68 -1.13 3.79 -10.48
C CYS A 68 -1.30 4.05 -11.99
N SER A 69 -1.36 3.01 -12.85
CA SER A 69 -1.54 3.20 -14.29
C SER A 69 -3.00 3.32 -14.70
N LEU A 70 -3.39 4.46 -15.28
CA LEU A 70 -4.70 4.64 -15.91
C LEU A 70 -4.88 3.83 -17.20
N LYS A 71 -3.79 3.51 -17.90
CA LYS A 71 -3.85 2.82 -19.20
C LYS A 71 -3.98 1.31 -19.06
N HIS A 72 -3.18 0.71 -18.17
CA HIS A 72 -3.04 -0.75 -18.08
C HIS A 72 -3.48 -1.31 -16.72
N GLY A 73 -3.48 -0.49 -15.68
CA GLY A 73 -3.77 -0.87 -14.32
C GLY A 73 -5.27 -0.98 -14.01
N ILE A 74 -5.56 -1.21 -12.73
CA ILE A 74 -6.92 -1.29 -12.18
C ILE A 74 -7.50 0.07 -11.82
N ASN A 75 -6.71 1.14 -11.94
CA ASN A 75 -7.18 2.50 -11.71
C ASN A 75 -8.04 3.03 -12.87
N PHE A 76 -9.08 3.79 -12.55
CA PHE A 76 -9.93 4.51 -13.48
C PHE A 76 -10.16 5.94 -12.99
N TYR A 77 -10.19 6.87 -13.94
CA TYR A 77 -10.36 8.29 -13.65
C TYR A 77 -11.81 8.57 -13.23
N ASP A 78 -11.98 9.28 -12.10
CA ASP A 78 -13.25 9.86 -11.68
C ASP A 78 -13.27 11.36 -12.00
N PRO A 79 -14.08 11.82 -12.97
CA PRO A 79 -14.22 13.24 -13.29
C PRO A 79 -14.73 14.10 -12.13
N SER A 80 -15.43 13.49 -11.16
CA SER A 80 -15.96 14.21 -10.00
C SER A 80 -14.95 14.38 -8.87
N LEU A 81 -13.76 13.78 -8.99
CA LEU A 81 -12.73 13.80 -7.94
C LEU A 81 -13.28 13.40 -6.56
N GLY A 82 -14.21 12.44 -6.52
CA GLY A 82 -14.84 11.95 -5.30
C GLY A 82 -16.02 12.79 -4.78
N THR A 83 -16.43 13.86 -5.47
CA THR A 83 -17.54 14.73 -5.03
C THR A 83 -18.93 14.22 -5.41
N SER A 84 -19.04 13.29 -6.36
CA SER A 84 -20.34 12.75 -6.82
C SER A 84 -21.00 11.77 -5.84
N GLY A 85 -20.37 11.47 -4.70
CA GLY A 85 -20.86 10.48 -3.73
C GLY A 85 -20.73 9.02 -4.18
N ARG A 86 -20.25 8.76 -5.40
CA ARG A 86 -20.00 7.41 -5.91
C ARG A 86 -18.90 6.69 -5.11
N GLY A 87 -18.90 5.36 -5.20
CA GLY A 87 -18.02 4.46 -4.46
C GLY A 87 -16.52 4.64 -4.67
N GLY A 88 -16.12 5.28 -5.77
CA GLY A 88 -14.74 5.23 -6.26
C GLY A 88 -14.29 3.80 -6.54
N ASN A 89 -12.98 3.60 -6.63
CA ASN A 89 -12.40 2.26 -6.73
C ASN A 89 -12.31 1.58 -5.35
N LEU A 90 -13.36 0.81 -5.01
CA LEU A 90 -13.44 0.13 -3.71
C LEU A 90 -12.34 -0.92 -3.48
N VAL A 91 -11.83 -1.54 -4.54
CA VAL A 91 -10.74 -2.50 -4.46
C VAL A 91 -9.46 -1.79 -4.01
N LEU A 92 -9.12 -0.67 -4.66
CA LEU A 92 -7.97 0.15 -4.25
C LEU A 92 -8.17 0.78 -2.87
N LEU A 93 -9.38 1.20 -2.51
CA LEU A 93 -9.65 1.73 -1.16
C LEU A 93 -9.37 0.68 -0.08
N ARG A 94 -9.91 -0.54 -0.23
CA ARG A 94 -9.67 -1.63 0.73
C ARG A 94 -8.20 -2.02 0.79
N PHE A 95 -7.51 -2.02 -0.34
CA PHE A 95 -6.07 -2.24 -0.39
C PHE A 95 -5.30 -1.12 0.34
N LEU A 96 -5.61 0.16 0.12
CA LEU A 96 -4.97 1.27 0.84
C LEU A 96 -5.16 1.15 2.36
N LEU A 97 -6.35 0.77 2.82
CA LEU A 97 -6.64 0.60 4.25
C LEU A 97 -5.88 -0.58 4.89
N SER A 98 -5.41 -1.55 4.10
CA SER A 98 -4.63 -2.69 4.61
C SER A 98 -3.14 -2.35 4.78
N LEU A 99 -2.63 -1.32 4.09
CA LEU A 99 -1.22 -0.92 4.08
C LEU A 99 -0.81 -0.15 5.35
N LYS A 100 -0.95 -0.80 6.51
CA LYS A 100 -0.69 -0.20 7.83
C LYS A 100 0.77 0.15 8.08
N THR A 101 1.69 -0.48 7.37
CA THR A 101 3.15 -0.29 7.51
C THR A 101 3.68 0.95 6.77
N ALA A 102 2.81 1.75 6.15
CA ALA A 102 3.22 2.93 5.39
C ALA A 102 3.90 4.04 6.20
N VAL A 103 3.79 4.01 7.53
CA VAL A 103 4.54 4.94 8.41
C VAL A 103 5.97 4.46 8.64
N GLU A 104 6.22 3.16 8.49
CA GLU A 104 7.49 2.50 8.81
C GLU A 104 8.30 2.17 7.55
N ASP A 105 7.62 1.90 6.43
CA ASP A 105 8.23 1.44 5.18
C ASP A 105 8.09 2.49 4.06
N GLU A 106 9.22 3.04 3.62
CA GLU A 106 9.27 4.09 2.61
C GLU A 106 8.70 3.65 1.24
N MET A 107 8.90 2.40 0.82
CA MET A 107 8.36 1.92 -0.47
C MET A 107 6.84 1.78 -0.42
N VAL A 108 6.31 1.35 0.72
CA VAL A 108 4.87 1.29 0.95
C VAL A 108 4.27 2.70 1.01
N ALA A 109 4.91 3.62 1.73
CA ALA A 109 4.52 5.03 1.77
C ALA A 109 4.49 5.65 0.37
N ASN A 110 5.55 5.40 -0.41
CA ASN A 110 5.69 5.85 -1.78
C ASN A 110 4.54 5.33 -2.66
N LEU A 111 4.22 4.04 -2.57
CA LEU A 111 3.10 3.45 -3.30
C LEU A 111 1.77 4.12 -2.94
N MET A 112 1.48 4.30 -1.64
CA MET A 112 0.23 4.94 -1.21
C MET A 112 0.09 6.36 -1.74
N VAL A 113 1.16 7.16 -1.64
CA VAL A 113 1.17 8.53 -2.17
C VAL A 113 0.91 8.55 -3.68
N HIS A 114 1.53 7.64 -4.44
CA HIS A 114 1.27 7.55 -5.87
C HIS A 114 -0.16 7.15 -6.19
N ILE A 115 -0.75 6.20 -5.46
CA ILE A 115 -2.16 5.85 -5.63
C ILE A 115 -3.05 7.07 -5.37
N PHE A 116 -2.83 7.81 -4.28
CA PHE A 116 -3.62 9.02 -3.99
C PHE A 116 -3.46 10.13 -5.03
N LYS A 117 -2.26 10.28 -5.62
CA LYS A 117 -2.04 11.26 -6.70
C LYS A 117 -2.86 10.95 -7.95
N VAL A 118 -3.03 9.67 -8.29
CA VAL A 118 -3.79 9.28 -9.49
C VAL A 118 -5.28 9.06 -9.18
N CYS A 119 -5.64 8.78 -7.92
CA CYS A 119 -7.01 8.54 -7.44
C CYS A 119 -7.36 9.47 -6.25
N PRO A 120 -7.49 10.78 -6.48
CA PRO A 120 -7.82 11.72 -5.39
C PRO A 120 -9.23 11.47 -4.81
N ASP A 121 -10.11 10.83 -5.57
CA ASP A 121 -11.45 10.43 -5.15
C ASP A 121 -11.45 9.51 -3.93
N LEU A 122 -10.37 8.74 -3.72
CA LEU A 122 -10.23 7.82 -2.59
C LEU A 122 -9.89 8.52 -1.27
N LEU A 123 -9.32 9.73 -1.31
CA LEU A 123 -8.77 10.42 -0.13
C LEU A 123 -9.83 10.64 0.96
N ASN A 124 -11.00 11.14 0.59
CA ASN A 124 -12.06 11.46 1.54
C ASN A 124 -12.52 10.22 2.32
N ARG A 125 -12.77 9.11 1.61
CA ARG A 125 -13.15 7.84 2.25
C ARG A 125 -12.01 7.25 3.06
N TYR A 126 -10.80 7.25 2.51
CA TYR A 126 -9.62 6.75 3.21
C TYR A 126 -9.41 7.48 4.53
N PHE A 127 -9.47 8.82 4.58
CA PHE A 127 -9.29 9.56 5.83
C PHE A 127 -10.40 9.32 6.87
N LYS A 128 -11.61 8.98 6.44
CA LYS A 128 -12.71 8.62 7.33
C LYS A 128 -12.58 7.21 7.90
N GLU A 129 -12.07 6.28 7.11
CA GLU A 129 -11.95 4.86 7.47
C GLU A 129 -10.58 4.51 8.07
N SER A 130 -9.57 5.36 7.88
CA SER A 130 -8.21 5.14 8.38
C SER A 130 -8.13 5.27 9.91
N HIS A 131 -7.28 4.45 10.51
CA HIS A 131 -6.94 4.56 11.93
C HIS A 131 -5.96 5.69 12.25
N TYR A 132 -5.39 6.36 11.24
CA TYR A 132 -4.48 7.48 11.45
C TYR A 132 -5.21 8.70 12.02
N SER A 133 -4.57 9.36 12.99
CA SER A 133 -5.06 10.63 13.52
C SER A 133 -4.42 11.78 12.78
N PHE A 134 -5.19 12.50 11.98
CA PHE A 134 -4.73 13.71 11.30
C PHE A 134 -5.06 15.00 12.07
N VAL A 135 -5.75 14.88 13.20
CA VAL A 135 -6.04 16.01 14.11
C VAL A 135 -4.94 16.09 15.17
N PRO A 136 -4.33 17.27 15.43
CA PRO A 136 -3.47 17.49 16.58
C PRO A 136 -4.22 17.15 17.87
N ARG A 137 -3.82 16.09 18.57
CA ARG A 137 -4.47 15.71 19.84
C ARG A 137 -3.79 16.43 21.00
N LEU A 138 -4.53 17.27 21.71
CA LEU A 138 -4.23 17.65 23.10
C LEU A 138 -4.34 16.40 23.98
N LYS A 139 -3.31 15.56 23.99
CA LYS A 139 -3.20 14.46 24.96
C LYS A 139 -2.81 15.02 26.32
N SER A 140 -3.32 14.41 27.38
CA SER A 140 -2.93 14.72 28.77
C SER A 140 -1.41 14.75 28.93
N ALA A 141 -0.71 13.78 28.34
CA ALA A 141 0.76 13.74 28.32
C ALA A 141 1.41 15.03 27.77
N TRP A 142 0.83 15.68 26.76
CA TRP A 142 1.36 16.95 26.24
C TRP A 142 1.08 18.12 27.19
N LEU A 143 -0.13 18.18 27.76
CA LEU A 143 -0.47 19.17 28.78
C LEU A 143 0.39 19.04 30.03
N ASP A 144 0.70 17.82 30.46
CA ASP A 144 1.53 17.54 31.62
C ASP A 144 3.02 17.86 31.35
N ASN A 145 3.51 17.60 30.13
CA ASN A 145 4.84 18.05 29.70
C ASN A 145 4.95 19.58 29.66
N MET A 146 3.92 20.29 29.21
CA MET A 146 3.90 21.75 29.22
C MET A 146 3.80 22.34 30.64
N LYS A 147 3.15 21.65 31.58
CA LYS A 147 3.17 22.01 33.01
C LYS A 147 4.55 21.82 33.62
N LEU A 148 5.27 20.76 33.25
CA LEU A 148 6.64 20.51 33.70
C LEU A 148 7.59 21.62 33.25
N LEU A 149 7.49 22.07 31.99
CA LEU A 149 8.31 23.15 31.42
C LEU A 149 7.99 24.55 31.97
N ARG A 150 6.88 24.69 32.72
CA ARG A 150 6.50 25.95 33.40
C ARG A 150 6.94 26.02 34.86
N LYS A 151 7.53 24.95 35.40
CA LYS A 151 8.30 25.01 36.64
C LYS A 151 9.71 25.51 36.36
#